data_AF-A0A7Z2YCB7-F1
#
_entry.id   AF-A0A7Z2YCB7-F1
#
_cell.length_a   1.000
_cell.length_b   1.000
_cell.length_c   1.000
_cell.angle_alpha   90.00
_cell.angle_beta   90.00
_cell.angle_gamma   90.00
#
_symmetry.space_group_name_H-M   'P 1'
#
loop_
_entity.id
_entity.type
_entity.pdbx_description
1 polymer ?
#
loop_
_entity_poly.entity_id
_entity_poly.type
_entity_poly.pdbx_seq_one_letter_code
_entity_poly.pdbx_strand_id
1 'polypeptide(L)'
;MLFSVSDYFSYQLVEASSHDEAVKLFTGKSNLVLLTDEQLNDDTTVVVAMCCVYQGNIEARLESCSIDIDRVLLMDSFACTRFYTLICGR
;
A
#
# COMPACT_ATOMS: atom_id res chain seq x y z
N MET A 1 -13.05 -0.49 -8.70
CA MET A 1 -12.40 -1.70 -8.12
C MET A 1 -12.06 -1.37 -6.68
N LEU A 2 -12.09 -2.35 -5.79
CA LEU A 2 -11.73 -2.14 -4.39
C LEU A 2 -10.25 -2.45 -4.17
N PHE A 3 -9.55 -1.56 -3.47
CA PHE A 3 -8.13 -1.69 -3.13
C PHE A 3 -7.95 -1.69 -1.63
N SER A 4 -7.07 -2.55 -1.12
CA SER A 4 -6.55 -2.44 0.23
C SER A 4 -5.36 -1.50 0.22
N VAL A 5 -5.47 -0.41 0.98
CA VAL A 5 -4.42 0.58 1.12
C VAL A 5 -4.06 0.69 2.59
N SER A 6 -2.78 0.59 2.90
CA SER A 6 -2.27 0.73 4.27
C SER A 6 -1.05 1.63 4.29
N ASP A 7 -0.92 2.40 5.36
CA ASP A 7 0.38 2.87 5.85
C ASP A 7 0.69 2.16 7.18
N TYR A 8 1.76 2.56 7.85
CA TYR A 8 2.15 2.00 9.15
C TYR A 8 1.15 2.25 10.28
N PHE A 9 0.21 3.18 10.11
CA PHE A 9 -0.68 3.66 11.17
C PHE A 9 -2.16 3.38 10.91
N SER A 10 -2.52 3.10 9.66
CA SER A 10 -3.90 3.05 9.22
C SER A 10 -4.07 2.15 8.00
N TYR A 11 -5.25 1.54 7.93
CA TYR A 11 -5.68 0.67 6.85
C TYR A 11 -7.07 1.08 6.39
N GLN A 12 -7.30 1.13 5.06
CA GLN A 12 -8.60 1.40 4.47
C GLN A 12 -8.84 0.60 3.20
N LEU A 13 -10.11 0.30 2.94
CA LEU A 13 -10.59 -0.15 1.65
C LEU A 13 -10.99 1.06 0.82
N VAL A 14 -10.37 1.23 -0.34
CA VAL A 14 -10.56 2.40 -1.21
C VAL A 14 -11.10 1.94 -2.56
N GLU A 15 -12.24 2.51 -2.95
CA GLU A 15 -12.77 2.31 -4.30
C GLU A 15 -12.09 3.26 -5.28
N ALA A 16 -11.44 2.70 -6.30
CA ALA A 16 -10.71 3.46 -7.31
C ALA A 16 -10.66 2.70 -8.66
N SER A 17 -10.15 3.37 -9.69
CA SER A 17 -9.87 2.80 -11.00
C SER A 17 -8.45 2.22 -11.12
N SER A 18 -7.53 2.58 -10.23
CA SER A 18 -6.12 2.14 -10.25
C SER A 18 -5.47 2.18 -8.87
N HIS A 19 -4.34 1.47 -8.71
CA HIS A 19 -3.53 1.51 -7.48
C HIS A 19 -3.08 2.94 -7.16
N ASP A 20 -2.60 3.68 -8.17
CA ASP A 20 -2.15 5.07 -8.01
C ASP A 20 -3.28 5.99 -7.51
N GLU A 21 -4.48 5.86 -8.08
CA GLU A 21 -5.63 6.63 -7.62
C GLU A 21 -6.01 6.26 -6.18
N ALA A 22 -6.05 4.96 -5.85
CA ALA A 22 -6.39 4.49 -4.51
C ALA A 22 -5.44 5.06 -3.44
N VAL A 23 -4.13 5.05 -3.71
CA VAL A 23 -3.14 5.57 -2.76
C VAL A 23 -3.21 7.09 -2.64
N LYS A 24 -3.49 7.82 -3.73
CA LYS A 24 -3.68 9.28 -3.69
C LYS A 24 -4.92 9.67 -2.88
N LEU A 25 -6.02 8.93 -3.04
CA LEU A 25 -7.25 9.12 -2.25
C LEU A 25 -7.01 8.84 -0.76
N PHE A 26 -6.30 7.75 -0.44
CA PHE A 26 -5.97 7.37 0.94
C PHE A 26 -5.06 8.37 1.64
N THR A 27 -3.94 8.75 1.00
CA THR A 27 -2.91 9.61 1.61
C THR A 27 -3.22 11.11 1.49
N GLY A 28 -4.07 11.51 0.54
CA GLY A 28 -4.28 12.90 0.15
C GLY A 28 -3.07 13.55 -0.55
N LYS A 29 -2.06 12.77 -0.97
CA LYS A 29 -0.83 13.27 -1.60
C LYS A 29 -0.84 13.03 -3.11
N SER A 30 -0.39 14.00 -3.90
CA SER A 30 -0.35 13.90 -5.36
C SER A 30 1.03 13.51 -5.92
N ASN A 31 2.10 13.73 -5.16
CA ASN A 31 3.50 13.51 -5.55
C ASN A 31 4.03 12.13 -5.14
N LEU A 32 3.19 11.11 -5.23
CA LEU A 32 3.55 9.72 -4.93
C LEU A 32 4.09 9.01 -6.17
N VAL A 33 5.08 8.17 -5.97
CA VAL A 33 5.65 7.30 -7.02
C VAL A 33 5.74 5.87 -6.55
N LEU A 34 5.57 4.95 -7.48
CA LEU A 34 5.79 3.52 -7.29
C LEU A 34 7.29 3.28 -7.11
N LEU A 35 7.65 2.52 -6.07
CA LEU A 35 9.01 2.07 -5.83
C LEU A 35 9.37 0.90 -6.74
N THR A 36 10.62 0.88 -7.23
CA THR A 36 11.20 -0.30 -7.89
C THR A 36 11.75 -1.29 -6.87
N ASP A 37 12.01 -2.52 -7.30
CA ASP A 37 12.60 -3.55 -6.45
C ASP A 37 13.98 -3.11 -5.91
N GLU A 38 14.79 -2.40 -6.69
CA GLU A 38 16.07 -1.87 -6.21
C GLU A 38 15.87 -0.87 -5.08
N GLN A 39 14.86 0.00 -5.18
CA GLN A 39 14.58 1.00 -4.14
C GLN A 39 14.03 0.33 -2.87
N LEU A 40 13.25 -0.74 -2.99
CA LEU A 40 12.75 -1.50 -1.83
C LEU A 40 13.88 -2.20 -1.05
N ASN A 41 15.00 -2.50 -1.71
CA ASN A 41 16.18 -3.07 -1.08
C ASN A 41 17.15 -2.00 -0.53
N ASP A 42 16.84 -0.70 -0.68
CA ASP A 42 17.62 0.40 -0.12
C ASP A 42 17.08 0.78 1.26
N ASP A 43 17.91 0.60 2.29
CA ASP A 43 17.58 0.91 3.70
C ASP A 43 17.22 2.40 3.94
N THR A 44 17.51 3.29 3.00
CA THR A 44 17.15 4.71 3.07
C THR A 44 15.78 5.03 2.46
N THR A 45 15.16 4.07 1.78
CA THR A 45 13.84 4.22 1.16
C THR A 45 12.74 4.19 2.22
N VAL A 46 11.87 5.20 2.18
CA VAL A 46 10.69 5.27 3.06
C VAL A 46 9.45 4.92 2.27
N VAL A 47 8.78 3.82 2.65
CA VAL A 47 7.46 3.46 2.15
C VAL A 47 6.42 4.28 2.89
N VAL A 48 5.64 5.06 2.14
CA VAL A 48 4.57 5.91 2.67
C VAL A 48 3.22 5.21 2.59
N ALA A 49 3.02 4.34 1.60
CA ALA A 49 1.82 3.53 1.48
C ALA A 49 2.06 2.25 0.71
N MET A 50 1.31 1.21 1.06
CA MET A 50 1.22 -0.07 0.36
C MET A 50 -0.18 -0.22 -0.23
N CYS A 51 -0.30 -0.82 -1.40
CA CYS A 51 -1.58 -0.98 -2.08
C CYS A 51 -1.65 -2.26 -2.89
N CYS A 52 -2.75 -2.99 -2.76
CA CYS A 52 -3.08 -4.15 -3.59
C CYS A 52 -4.58 -4.21 -3.89
N VAL A 53 -4.95 -4.89 -4.98
CA VAL A 53 -6.36 -5.14 -5.30
C VAL A 53 -7.00 -6.00 -4.22
N TYR A 54 -8.13 -5.58 -3.66
CA TYR A 54 -8.87 -6.35 -2.68
C TYR A 54 -9.74 -7.39 -3.38
N GLN A 55 -9.28 -8.65 -3.37
CA GLN A 55 -9.95 -9.77 -4.02
C GLN A 55 -9.56 -11.13 -3.41
N GLY A 56 -10.52 -12.06 -3.38
CA GLY A 56 -10.30 -13.50 -3.14
C GLY A 56 -9.42 -13.81 -1.93
N ASN A 57 -8.18 -14.27 -2.19
CA ASN A 57 -7.24 -14.69 -1.15
C ASN A 57 -6.76 -13.55 -0.24
N ILE A 58 -6.76 -12.30 -0.72
CA ILE A 58 -6.32 -11.14 0.06
C ILE A 58 -7.40 -10.74 1.07
N GLU A 59 -8.66 -10.73 0.64
CA GLU A 59 -9.83 -10.42 1.46
C GLU A 59 -9.92 -11.32 2.69
N ALA A 60 -9.98 -12.64 2.50
CA ALA A 60 -10.10 -13.58 3.60
C ALA A 60 -8.95 -13.50 4.63
N ARG A 61 -7.75 -13.11 4.19
CA ARG A 61 -6.57 -12.97 5.07
C ARG A 61 -6.53 -11.61 5.77
N LEU A 62 -6.95 -10.52 5.13
CA LEU A 62 -7.00 -9.20 5.78
C LEU A 62 -8.14 -9.10 6.81
N GLU A 63 -9.23 -9.84 6.59
CA GLU A 63 -10.34 -9.96 7.55
C GLU A 63 -9.97 -10.77 8.80
N SER A 64 -8.99 -11.68 8.71
CA SER A 64 -8.50 -12.44 9.87
C SER A 64 -7.49 -11.66 10.72
N CYS A 65 -6.89 -10.59 10.17
CA CYS A 65 -6.02 -9.70 10.92
C CYS A 65 -6.83 -8.90 11.96
N SER A 66 -6.35 -8.87 13.21
CA SER A 66 -7.05 -8.18 14.30
C SER A 66 -6.58 -6.74 14.50
N ILE A 67 -5.38 -6.40 14.01
CA ILE A 67 -4.74 -5.08 14.16
C ILE A 67 -4.07 -4.65 12.86
N ASP A 68 -3.87 -3.35 12.68
CA ASP A 68 -3.40 -2.77 11.41
C ASP A 68 -1.96 -3.17 11.08
N ILE A 69 -1.09 -3.35 12.09
CA ILE A 69 0.28 -3.82 11.84
C ILE A 69 0.33 -5.21 11.22
N ASP A 70 -0.62 -6.10 11.56
CA ASP A 70 -0.71 -7.44 10.93
C ASP A 70 -1.08 -7.31 9.46
N ARG A 71 -1.94 -6.34 9.12
CA ARG A 71 -2.34 -6.06 7.73
C ARG A 71 -1.17 -5.52 6.93
N VAL A 72 -0.35 -4.65 7.52
CA VAL A 72 0.89 -4.15 6.89
C VAL A 72 1.85 -5.31 6.60
N LEU A 73 2.16 -6.13 7.60
CA LEU A 73 3.06 -7.29 7.44
C LEU A 73 2.52 -8.30 6.43
N LEU A 74 1.20 -8.52 6.42
CA LEU A 74 0.56 -9.40 5.46
C LEU A 74 0.63 -8.81 4.03
N MET A 75 0.34 -7.52 3.86
CA MET A 75 0.42 -6.84 2.58
C MET A 75 1.85 -6.87 2.02
N ASP A 76 2.86 -6.65 2.85
CA ASP A 76 4.27 -6.75 2.48
C ASP A 76 4.64 -8.14 1.93
N SER A 77 4.01 -9.19 2.44
CA SER A 77 4.25 -10.58 1.99
C SER A 77 3.61 -10.94 0.64
N PHE A 78 2.70 -10.12 0.11
CA PHE A 78 2.03 -10.42 -1.16
C PHE A 78 2.78 -9.85 -2.36
N ALA A 79 3.15 -10.72 -3.31
CA ALA A 79 3.85 -10.33 -4.53
C ALA A 79 3.10 -9.32 -5.43
N CYS A 80 1.78 -9.15 -5.25
CA CYS A 80 0.99 -8.17 -5.99
C CYS A 80 0.90 -6.81 -5.30
N THR A 81 1.49 -6.65 -4.11
CA THR A 81 1.50 -5.38 -3.38
C THR A 81 2.44 -4.42 -4.05
N ARG A 82 1.95 -3.20 -4.22
CA ARG A 82 2.70 -2.06 -4.75
C ARG A 82 3.05 -1.13 -3.61
N PHE A 83 4.28 -0.64 -3.63
CA PHE A 83 4.83 0.21 -2.58
C PHE A 83 5.08 1.60 -3.12
N TYR A 84 4.65 2.61 -2.37
CA TYR A 84 4.69 4.00 -2.81
C TYR A 84 5.52 4.84 -1.85
N THR A 85 6.29 5.78 -2.41
CA THR A 85 7.01 6.81 -1.66
C THR A 85 6.63 8.20 -2.15
N LEU A 86 7.00 9.23 -1.38
CA LEU A 86 6.86 10.62 -1.79
C LEU A 86 8.11 11.06 -2.54
N ILE A 87 7.93 11.78 -3.65
CA ILE A 87 9.03 12.54 -4.24
C ILE A 87 9.35 13.70 -3.28
N CYS A 88 10.44 13.56 -2.54
CA CYS A 88 11.09 14.70 -1.89
C CYS A 88 11.84 15.48 -2.97
N GLY A 89 11.28 16.59 -3.43
CA GLY A 89 12.05 17.55 -4.24
C GLY A 89 13.27 18.00 -3.43
N ARG A 90 14.47 17.70 -3.95
CA ARG A 90 15.70 18.41 -3.55
C ARG A 90 15.90 19.60 -4.48
#